data_AF-A0A7Y2H6K3-F1
#
_entry.id   AF-A0A7Y2H6K3-F1
#
_cell.length_a   1.000
_cell.length_b   1.000
_cell.length_c   1.000
_cell.angle_alpha   90.00
_cell.angle_beta   90.00
_cell.angle_gamma   90.00
#
_symmetry.space_group_name_H-M   'P 1'
#
loop_
_entity.id
_entity.type
_entity.pdbx_description
1 polymer ?
#
loop_
_entity_poly.entity_id
_entity_poly.type
_entity_poly.pdbx_seq_one_letter_code
_entity_poly.pdbx_strand_id
1 'polypeptide(L)'
;ETDRLERPERPIPSGLIPRNSATIFGAVLLIGGILAAYTASPISGLVALVLALAILLYDAFSKKYTFLGPLNMGVCRGLNLLLGISVAGVINELWYCIIPILYIFAITLISRGEVHGNNKGHIIWAAVLYAIVLLCVIYAVTINAENISLGLIFSLLLALLIYRPLWKAYKENSAANIKKAVMAGVISLIVLDASLAISFAPLWYAILILLLWPLAILLSKIFAVT
;
A
#
# COMPACT_ATOMS: atom_id res chain seq x y z
N GLU A 1 0.69 23.66 4.83
CA GLU A 1 1.27 24.51 5.90
C GLU A 1 2.29 23.75 6.70
N THR A 2 1.97 22.57 7.24
CA THR A 2 2.94 21.66 7.90
C THR A 2 4.19 21.40 7.06
N ASP A 3 4.01 21.11 5.76
CA ASP A 3 5.12 20.91 4.84
C ASP A 3 6.09 22.10 4.73
N ARG A 4 5.66 23.35 4.98
CA ARG A 4 6.58 24.50 4.99
C ARG A 4 7.58 24.43 6.14
N LEU A 5 7.22 23.77 7.24
CA LEU A 5 8.07 23.62 8.42
C LEU A 5 8.87 22.32 8.35
N GLU A 6 8.22 21.21 7.97
CA GLU A 6 8.83 19.88 8.03
C GLU A 6 9.62 19.50 6.76
N ARG A 7 9.20 19.99 5.59
CA ARG A 7 9.77 19.65 4.26
C ARG A 7 9.71 20.82 3.28
N PRO A 8 10.43 21.92 3.57
CA PRO A 8 10.37 23.16 2.78
C PRO A 8 10.85 22.96 1.32
N GLU A 9 11.61 21.91 1.05
CA GLU A 9 12.11 21.55 -0.28
C GLU A 9 11.01 21.10 -1.25
N ARG A 10 9.79 20.81 -0.79
CA ARG A 10 8.69 20.35 -1.65
C ARG A 10 8.26 21.43 -2.65
N PRO A 11 7.73 21.06 -3.85
CA PRO A 11 7.45 22.01 -4.93
C PRO A 11 6.45 23.14 -4.59
N ILE A 12 5.49 22.89 -3.70
CA ILE A 12 4.50 23.91 -3.31
C ILE A 12 5.09 24.85 -2.23
N PRO A 13 5.66 24.38 -1.10
CA PRO A 13 6.34 25.24 -0.12
C PRO A 13 7.49 26.08 -0.68
N SER A 14 8.30 25.53 -1.58
CA SER A 14 9.45 26.22 -2.20
C SER A 14 9.07 27.28 -3.23
N GLY A 15 7.79 27.37 -3.59
CA GLY A 15 7.29 28.31 -4.60
C GLY A 15 7.55 27.89 -6.05
N LEU A 16 8.12 26.70 -6.30
CA LEU A 16 8.33 26.17 -7.65
C LEU A 16 7.01 26.01 -8.42
N ILE A 17 5.92 25.63 -7.73
CA ILE A 17 4.59 25.47 -8.33
C ILE A 17 3.55 26.25 -7.50
N PRO A 18 2.76 27.16 -8.11
CA PRO A 18 1.72 27.88 -7.39
C PRO A 18 0.57 26.95 -7.00
N ARG A 19 -0.02 27.21 -5.82
CA ARG A 19 -1.10 26.38 -5.24
C ARG A 19 -2.25 26.14 -6.21
N ASN A 20 -2.71 27.18 -6.91
CA ASN A 20 -3.84 27.07 -7.82
C ASN A 20 -3.55 26.11 -8.99
N SER A 21 -2.35 26.18 -9.58
CA SER A 21 -1.95 25.25 -10.65
C SER A 21 -1.87 23.82 -10.14
N ALA A 22 -1.33 23.59 -8.95
CA ALA A 22 -1.31 22.26 -8.35
C ALA A 22 -2.73 21.72 -8.07
N THR A 23 -3.65 22.57 -7.59
CA THR A 23 -5.05 22.20 -7.37
C THR A 23 -5.77 21.84 -8.67
N ILE A 24 -5.64 22.67 -9.72
CA ILE A 24 -6.25 22.41 -11.02
C ILE A 24 -5.69 21.12 -11.61
N PHE A 25 -4.37 20.94 -11.58
CA PHE A 25 -3.72 19.74 -12.12
C PHE A 25 -4.17 18.48 -11.38
N GLY A 26 -4.20 18.50 -10.05
CA GLY A 26 -4.71 17.39 -9.24
C GLY A 26 -6.18 17.08 -9.51
N ALA A 27 -7.03 18.10 -9.63
CA ALA A 27 -8.46 17.92 -9.93
C ALA A 27 -8.67 17.31 -11.32
N VAL A 28 -7.93 17.78 -12.34
CA VAL A 28 -8.00 17.23 -13.71
C VAL A 28 -7.59 15.77 -13.73
N LEU A 29 -6.49 15.40 -13.06
CA LEU A 29 -6.05 14.01 -12.99
C LEU A 29 -7.06 13.12 -12.25
N LEU A 30 -7.62 13.59 -11.13
CA LEU A 30 -8.57 12.83 -10.33
C LEU A 30 -9.87 12.59 -11.10
N ILE A 31 -10.44 13.63 -11.70
CA ILE A 31 -11.64 13.54 -12.54
C ILE A 31 -11.38 12.69 -13.77
N GLY A 32 -10.24 12.91 -14.44
CA GLY A 32 -9.82 12.12 -15.60
C GLY A 32 -9.71 10.62 -15.29
N GLY A 33 -9.16 10.26 -14.13
CA GLY A 33 -9.10 8.88 -13.66
C GLY A 33 -10.48 8.24 -13.44
N ILE A 34 -11.42 8.97 -12.85
CA ILE A 34 -12.81 8.51 -12.67
C ILE A 34 -13.49 8.29 -14.02
N LEU A 35 -13.35 9.24 -14.95
CA LEU A 35 -13.93 9.13 -16.30
C LEU A 35 -13.32 7.95 -17.07
N ALA A 36 -12.00 7.77 -17.00
CA ALA A 36 -11.33 6.63 -17.62
C ALA A 36 -11.81 5.29 -17.03
N ALA A 37 -11.97 5.19 -15.71
CA ALA A 37 -12.54 4.01 -15.07
C ALA A 37 -13.98 3.72 -15.54
N TYR A 38 -14.79 4.77 -15.72
CA TYR A 38 -16.15 4.63 -16.24
C TYR A 38 -16.20 4.06 -17.66
N THR A 39 -15.20 4.37 -18.51
CA THR A 39 -15.09 3.77 -19.85
C THR A 39 -14.79 2.26 -19.84
N ALA A 40 -14.20 1.74 -18.75
CA ALA A 40 -13.99 0.30 -18.60
C ALA A 40 -15.28 -0.39 -18.16
N SER A 41 -15.96 0.14 -17.14
CA SER A 41 -17.33 -0.26 -16.78
C SER A 41 -18.00 0.80 -15.88
N PRO A 42 -19.35 0.90 -15.86
CA PRO A 42 -20.05 1.80 -14.94
C PRO A 42 -19.74 1.52 -13.46
N ILE A 43 -19.54 0.24 -13.10
CA ILE A 43 -19.19 -0.19 -11.75
C ILE A 43 -17.78 0.33 -11.39
N SER A 44 -16.81 0.22 -12.31
CA SER A 44 -15.46 0.74 -12.12
C SER A 44 -15.45 2.25 -11.92
N GLY A 45 -16.26 3.00 -12.66
CA GLY A 45 -16.43 4.44 -12.44
C GLY A 45 -16.96 4.78 -11.04
N LEU A 46 -17.92 4.00 -10.53
CA LEU A 46 -18.45 4.17 -9.17
C LEU A 46 -17.40 3.84 -8.10
N VAL A 47 -16.64 2.75 -8.26
CA VAL A 47 -15.54 2.39 -7.35
C VAL A 47 -14.45 3.46 -7.37
N ALA A 48 -14.10 3.99 -8.55
CA ALA A 48 -13.12 5.07 -8.69
C ALA A 48 -13.59 6.37 -8.01
N LEU A 49 -14.89 6.70 -8.10
CA LEU A 49 -15.46 7.84 -7.38
C LEU A 49 -15.34 7.66 -5.86
N VAL A 50 -15.70 6.49 -5.33
CA VAL A 50 -15.56 6.18 -3.89
C VAL A 50 -14.08 6.24 -3.46
N LEU A 51 -13.17 5.70 -4.27
CA LEU A 51 -11.73 5.80 -4.03
C LEU A 51 -11.25 7.25 -4.01
N ALA A 52 -11.67 8.08 -4.96
CA ALA A 52 -11.32 9.49 -5.01
C ALA A 52 -11.80 10.25 -3.77
N LEU A 53 -13.03 9.98 -3.31
CA LEU A 53 -13.55 10.55 -2.07
C LEU A 53 -12.76 10.08 -0.84
N ALA A 54 -12.36 8.81 -0.78
CA ALA A 54 -11.54 8.27 0.30
C ALA A 54 -10.14 8.93 0.37
N ILE A 55 -9.52 9.18 -0.79
CA ILE A 55 -8.24 9.90 -0.91
C ILE A 55 -8.40 11.33 -0.38
N LEU A 56 -9.41 12.07 -0.84
CA LEU A 56 -9.66 13.43 -0.37
C LEU A 56 -9.97 13.47 1.14
N LEU A 57 -10.73 12.50 1.65
CA LEU A 57 -11.02 12.36 3.07
C LEU A 57 -9.75 12.09 3.89
N TYR A 58 -8.81 11.29 3.35
CA TYR A 58 -7.53 11.03 3.99
C TYR A 58 -6.73 12.32 4.13
N ASP A 59 -6.58 13.05 3.03
CA ASP A 59 -5.76 14.25 2.98
C ASP A 59 -6.33 15.43 3.76
N ALA A 60 -7.67 15.58 3.76
CA ALA A 60 -8.36 16.67 4.44
C ALA A 60 -8.53 16.41 5.95
N PHE A 61 -8.79 15.15 6.35
CA PHE A 61 -9.23 14.86 7.71
C PHE A 61 -8.48 13.70 8.36
N SER A 62 -8.49 12.50 7.77
CA SER A 62 -8.13 11.28 8.51
C SER A 62 -6.65 11.17 8.85
N LYS A 63 -5.75 11.73 8.02
CA LYS A 63 -4.29 11.57 8.20
C LYS A 63 -3.75 12.05 9.54
N LYS A 64 -4.41 13.01 10.19
CA LYS A 64 -3.99 13.57 11.49
C LYS A 64 -4.29 12.66 12.68
N TYR A 65 -5.15 11.66 12.51
CA TYR A 65 -5.63 10.81 13.60
C TYR A 65 -4.83 9.51 13.73
N THR A 66 -4.70 9.04 14.97
CA THR A 66 -3.86 7.89 15.30
C THR A 66 -4.33 6.56 14.69
N PHE A 67 -5.64 6.40 14.58
CA PHE A 67 -6.24 5.17 14.08
C PHE A 67 -6.85 5.36 12.68
N LEU A 68 -7.60 6.44 12.48
CA LEU A 68 -8.30 6.71 11.21
C LEU A 68 -7.36 6.97 10.03
N GLY A 69 -6.16 7.52 10.25
CA GLY A 69 -5.18 7.73 9.19
C GLY A 69 -4.74 6.41 8.55
N PRO A 70 -4.13 5.49 9.32
CA PRO A 70 -3.81 4.14 8.87
C PRO A 70 -4.99 3.40 8.23
N LEU A 71 -6.18 3.49 8.85
CA LEU A 71 -7.37 2.80 8.35
C LEU A 71 -7.79 3.32 6.98
N ASN A 72 -7.90 4.64 6.82
CA ASN A 72 -8.34 5.21 5.55
C ASN A 72 -7.32 5.00 4.42
N MET A 73 -6.02 5.04 4.75
CA MET A 73 -4.96 4.70 3.78
C MET A 73 -5.06 3.23 3.33
N GLY A 74 -5.35 2.33 4.27
CA GLY A 74 -5.65 0.93 3.97
C GLY A 74 -6.89 0.79 3.08
N VAL A 75 -7.98 1.48 3.40
CA VAL A 75 -9.21 1.51 2.59
C VAL A 75 -8.94 2.00 1.18
N CYS A 76 -8.14 3.05 0.99
CA CYS A 76 -7.74 3.50 -0.34
C CYS A 76 -7.04 2.39 -1.14
N ARG A 77 -6.20 1.57 -0.49
CA ARG A 77 -5.49 0.45 -1.14
C ARG A 77 -6.41 -0.74 -1.42
N GLY A 78 -7.35 -1.04 -0.53
CA GLY A 78 -8.41 -2.01 -0.77
C GLY A 78 -9.33 -1.60 -1.94
N LEU A 79 -9.75 -0.34 -1.97
CA LEU A 79 -10.55 0.21 -3.08
C LEU A 79 -9.76 0.26 -4.40
N ASN A 80 -8.45 0.48 -4.36
CA ASN A 80 -7.59 0.39 -5.54
C ASN A 80 -7.55 -1.04 -6.12
N LEU A 81 -7.45 -2.06 -5.26
CA LEU A 81 -7.55 -3.46 -5.70
C LEU A 81 -8.95 -3.74 -6.27
N LEU A 82 -10.01 -3.29 -5.58
CA LEU A 82 -11.39 -3.43 -6.02
C LEU A 82 -11.65 -2.77 -7.37
N LEU A 83 -11.02 -1.62 -7.64
CA LEU A 83 -11.11 -0.94 -8.92
C LEU A 83 -10.61 -1.84 -10.05
N GLY A 84 -9.48 -2.54 -9.86
CA GLY A 84 -8.99 -3.53 -10.83
C GLY A 84 -9.95 -4.70 -11.02
N ILE A 85 -10.47 -5.27 -9.92
CA ILE A 85 -11.44 -6.38 -9.96
C ILE A 85 -12.73 -5.98 -10.70
N SER A 86 -13.20 -4.76 -10.47
CA SER A 86 -14.47 -4.25 -11.03
C SER A 86 -14.50 -4.20 -12.57
N VAL A 87 -13.34 -4.22 -13.24
CA VAL A 87 -13.25 -4.24 -14.71
C VAL A 87 -13.91 -5.51 -15.29
N ALA A 88 -13.91 -6.62 -14.55
CA ALA A 88 -14.61 -7.84 -14.94
C ALA A 88 -16.15 -7.71 -14.92
N GLY A 89 -16.69 -6.58 -14.44
CA GLY A 89 -18.13 -6.29 -14.41
C GLY A 89 -18.90 -7.00 -13.30
N VAL A 90 -18.26 -7.91 -12.55
CA VAL A 90 -18.86 -8.62 -11.42
C VAL A 90 -17.93 -8.50 -10.21
N ILE A 91 -18.47 -8.02 -9.09
CA ILE A 91 -17.76 -7.94 -7.82
C ILE A 91 -18.19 -9.12 -6.96
N ASN A 92 -17.39 -10.19 -7.00
CA ASN A 92 -17.53 -11.34 -6.11
C ASN A 92 -16.34 -11.38 -5.14
N GLU A 93 -16.54 -11.99 -3.98
CA GLU A 93 -15.45 -12.25 -3.02
C GLU A 93 -14.70 -11.00 -2.56
N LEU A 94 -15.43 -9.99 -2.07
CA LEU A 94 -14.88 -8.72 -1.58
C LEU A 94 -13.85 -8.84 -0.46
N TRP A 95 -13.78 -9.98 0.22
CA TRP A 95 -12.90 -10.19 1.37
C TRP A 95 -11.42 -10.04 1.01
N TYR A 96 -11.02 -10.26 -0.25
CA TYR A 96 -9.65 -10.00 -0.70
C TYR A 96 -9.20 -8.56 -0.48
N CYS A 97 -10.14 -7.59 -0.48
CA CYS A 97 -9.83 -6.19 -0.21
C CYS A 97 -9.35 -5.95 1.23
N ILE A 98 -9.65 -6.86 2.17
CA ILE A 98 -9.18 -6.78 3.56
C ILE A 98 -7.66 -6.96 3.63
N ILE A 99 -7.06 -7.74 2.72
CA ILE A 99 -5.62 -8.03 2.69
C ILE A 99 -4.78 -6.75 2.59
N PRO A 100 -4.93 -5.90 1.54
CA PRO A 100 -4.19 -4.64 1.45
C PRO A 100 -4.60 -3.64 2.54
N ILE A 101 -5.85 -3.66 3.04
CA ILE A 101 -6.28 -2.80 4.14
C ILE A 101 -5.46 -3.09 5.40
N LEU A 102 -5.42 -4.35 5.84
CA LEU A 102 -4.68 -4.76 7.03
C LEU A 102 -3.17 -4.59 6.86
N TYR A 103 -2.66 -4.90 5.67
CA TYR A 103 -1.23 -4.76 5.37
C TYR A 103 -0.74 -3.31 5.51
N ILE A 104 -1.47 -2.37 4.89
CA ILE A 104 -1.12 -0.95 4.93
C ILE A 104 -1.38 -0.35 6.31
N PHE A 105 -2.44 -0.81 6.99
CA PHE A 105 -2.68 -0.42 8.38
C PHE A 105 -1.48 -0.81 9.27
N ALA A 106 -0.93 -2.01 9.10
CA ALA A 106 0.26 -2.47 9.81
C ALA A 106 1.49 -1.62 9.51
N ILE A 107 1.77 -1.33 8.24
CA ILE A 107 2.90 -0.46 7.83
C ILE A 107 2.76 0.94 8.46
N THR A 108 1.57 1.53 8.39
CA THR A 108 1.32 2.88 8.91
C THR A 108 1.33 2.93 10.44
N LEU A 109 1.09 1.81 11.12
CA LEU A 109 1.30 1.67 12.57
C LEU A 109 2.79 1.72 12.93
N ILE A 110 3.64 1.03 12.14
CA ILE A 110 5.09 1.03 12.34
C ILE A 110 5.65 2.45 12.13
N SER A 111 5.19 3.16 11.09
CA SER A 111 5.72 4.49 10.72
C SER A 111 5.58 5.56 11.81
N ARG A 112 4.68 5.37 12.77
CA ARG A 112 4.53 6.27 13.92
C ARG A 112 5.78 6.37 14.79
N GLY A 113 6.61 5.31 14.80
CA GLY A 113 7.86 5.29 15.54
C GLY A 113 9.05 5.91 14.80
N GLU A 114 8.87 6.43 13.58
CA GLU A 114 9.98 6.90 12.73
C GLU A 114 10.67 8.16 13.25
N VAL A 115 9.98 9.01 14.01
CA VAL A 115 10.54 10.31 14.46
C VAL A 115 11.27 10.17 15.79
N HIS A 116 10.68 9.50 16.78
CA HIS A 116 11.19 9.48 18.16
C HIS A 116 11.68 8.09 18.62
N GLY A 117 11.43 7.02 17.84
CA GLY A 117 11.68 5.65 18.29
C GLY A 117 10.75 5.22 19.44
N ASN A 118 11.15 4.16 20.15
CA ASN A 118 10.43 3.58 21.31
C ASN A 118 8.98 3.13 21.05
N ASN A 119 8.77 2.42 19.94
CA ASN A 119 7.47 1.98 19.44
C ASN A 119 7.28 0.45 19.43
N LYS A 120 7.75 -0.25 20.47
CA LYS A 120 7.69 -1.73 20.52
C LYS A 120 6.26 -2.27 20.47
N GLY A 121 5.30 -1.57 21.09
CA GLY A 121 3.89 -1.97 21.09
C GLY A 121 3.29 -2.02 19.68
N HIS A 122 3.44 -0.96 18.89
CA HIS A 122 2.93 -0.97 17.51
C HIS A 122 3.67 -1.95 16.61
N ILE A 123 4.96 -2.24 16.85
CA ILE A 123 5.69 -3.29 16.14
C ILE A 123 5.09 -4.68 16.39
N ILE A 124 4.72 -5.00 17.64
CA ILE A 124 4.06 -6.28 17.97
C ILE A 124 2.69 -6.35 17.28
N TRP A 125 1.88 -5.30 17.37
CA TRP A 125 0.59 -5.26 16.69
C TRP A 125 0.72 -5.40 15.17
N ALA A 126 1.70 -4.74 14.55
CA ALA A 126 1.98 -4.89 13.13
C ALA A 126 2.44 -6.32 12.77
N ALA A 127 3.21 -6.98 13.64
CA ALA A 127 3.60 -8.38 13.45
C ALA A 127 2.39 -9.33 13.45
N VAL A 128 1.40 -9.08 14.31
CA VAL A 128 0.14 -9.85 14.33
C VAL A 128 -0.67 -9.61 13.07
N LEU A 129 -0.80 -8.36 12.64
CA LEU A 129 -1.52 -8.02 11.40
C LEU A 129 -0.85 -8.61 10.16
N TYR A 130 0.48 -8.60 10.08
CA TYR A 130 1.21 -9.29 9.02
C TYR A 130 1.00 -10.81 9.03
N ALA A 131 0.88 -11.44 10.20
CA ALA A 131 0.57 -12.86 10.28
C ALA A 131 -0.82 -13.15 9.71
N ILE A 132 -1.83 -12.33 10.05
CA ILE A 132 -3.18 -12.44 9.50
C ILE A 132 -3.16 -12.27 7.97
N VAL A 133 -2.46 -11.25 7.47
CA VAL A 133 -2.29 -11.02 6.02
C VAL A 133 -1.66 -12.23 5.34
N LEU A 134 -0.57 -12.77 5.88
CA LEU A 134 0.08 -13.96 5.32
C LEU A 134 -0.84 -15.18 5.31
N LEU A 135 -1.61 -15.40 6.38
CA LEU A 135 -2.58 -16.49 6.43
C LEU A 135 -3.66 -16.32 5.35
N CYS A 136 -4.19 -15.11 5.16
CA CYS A 136 -5.15 -14.81 4.09
C CYS A 136 -4.55 -15.04 2.69
N VAL A 137 -3.30 -14.63 2.47
CA VAL A 137 -2.59 -14.84 1.18
C VAL A 137 -2.34 -16.32 0.93
N ILE A 138 -1.83 -17.06 1.93
CA ILE A 138 -1.60 -18.50 1.83
C ILE A 138 -2.92 -19.21 1.54
N TYR A 139 -3.99 -18.85 2.25
CA TYR A 139 -5.32 -19.40 1.98
C TYR A 139 -5.76 -19.15 0.54
N ALA A 140 -5.66 -17.90 0.05
CA ALA A 140 -6.00 -17.55 -1.34
C ALA A 140 -5.18 -18.36 -2.36
N VAL A 141 -3.88 -18.52 -2.12
CA VAL A 141 -2.97 -19.34 -2.94
C VAL A 141 -3.40 -20.80 -2.95
N THR A 142 -3.67 -21.39 -1.77
CA THR A 142 -4.00 -22.83 -1.67
C THR A 142 -5.34 -23.19 -2.31
N ILE A 143 -6.29 -22.25 -2.35
CA ILE A 143 -7.63 -22.48 -2.90
C ILE A 143 -7.70 -22.19 -4.39
N ASN A 144 -7.01 -21.13 -4.87
CA ASN A 144 -7.23 -20.61 -6.21
C ASN A 144 -6.03 -20.78 -7.17
N ALA A 145 -4.79 -20.86 -6.67
CA ALA A 145 -3.61 -20.84 -7.54
C ALA A 145 -3.43 -22.18 -8.29
N GLU A 146 -3.19 -22.10 -9.60
CA GLU A 146 -2.79 -23.27 -10.40
C GLU A 146 -1.43 -23.83 -9.94
N ASN A 147 -0.49 -22.95 -9.56
CA ASN A 147 0.85 -23.31 -9.08
C ASN A 147 1.02 -22.97 -7.59
N ILE A 148 0.43 -23.80 -6.73
CA ILE A 148 0.45 -23.63 -5.27
C ILE A 148 1.89 -23.55 -4.73
N SER A 149 2.79 -24.42 -5.21
CA SER A 149 4.18 -24.47 -4.74
C SER A 149 4.89 -23.13 -4.93
N LEU A 150 4.74 -22.51 -6.10
CA LEU A 150 5.33 -21.21 -6.39
C LEU A 150 4.64 -20.08 -5.64
N GLY A 151 3.31 -20.13 -5.46
CA GLY A 151 2.59 -19.17 -4.63
C GLY A 151 3.01 -19.22 -3.16
N LEU A 152 3.32 -20.42 -2.64
CA LEU A 152 3.90 -20.58 -1.31
C LEU A 152 5.34 -20.02 -1.25
N ILE A 153 6.13 -20.15 -2.31
CA ILE A 153 7.46 -19.51 -2.41
C ILE A 153 7.32 -17.98 -2.36
N PHE A 154 6.36 -17.38 -3.07
CA PHE A 154 6.12 -15.93 -3.03
C PHE A 154 5.64 -15.49 -1.65
N SER A 155 4.78 -16.28 -1.00
CA SER A 155 4.31 -16.04 0.37
C SER A 155 5.47 -16.12 1.38
N LEU A 156 6.38 -17.08 1.22
CA LEU A 156 7.60 -17.19 2.03
C LEU A 156 8.53 -16.01 1.79
N LEU A 157 8.71 -15.59 0.54
CA LEU A 157 9.51 -14.41 0.19
C LEU A 157 8.93 -13.15 0.86
N LEU A 158 7.62 -12.93 0.74
CA LEU A 158 6.92 -11.83 1.42
C LEU A 158 7.17 -11.86 2.93
N ALA A 159 6.98 -13.01 3.57
CA ALA A 159 7.22 -13.17 5.01
C ALA A 159 8.67 -12.81 5.40
N LEU A 160 9.66 -13.28 4.64
CA LEU A 160 11.07 -12.97 4.88
C LEU A 160 11.36 -11.47 4.73
N LEU A 161 10.79 -10.82 3.72
CA LEU A 161 11.04 -9.40 3.46
C LEU A 161 10.41 -8.48 4.51
N ILE A 162 9.26 -8.84 5.07
CA ILE A 162 8.60 -8.02 6.11
C ILE A 162 9.11 -8.34 7.52
N TYR A 163 9.32 -9.62 7.89
CA TYR A 163 9.70 -9.98 9.26
C TYR A 163 11.18 -9.74 9.59
N ARG A 164 12.09 -9.91 8.63
CA ARG A 164 13.53 -9.65 8.88
C ARG A 164 13.81 -8.22 9.38
N PRO A 165 13.34 -7.15 8.71
CA PRO A 165 13.56 -5.79 9.19
C PRO A 165 12.68 -5.44 10.41
N LEU A 166 11.46 -5.99 10.50
CA LEU A 166 10.60 -5.80 11.66
C LEU A 166 11.24 -6.35 12.95
N TRP A 167 11.86 -7.52 12.87
CA TRP A 167 12.59 -8.13 13.98
C TRP A 167 13.80 -7.29 14.42
N LYS A 168 14.54 -6.72 13.47
CA LYS A 168 15.64 -5.79 13.77
C LYS A 168 15.13 -4.54 14.48
N ALA A 169 14.02 -3.97 14.00
CA ALA A 169 13.37 -2.82 14.66
C ALA A 169 12.80 -3.14 16.04
N TYR A 170 12.39 -4.39 16.29
CA TYR A 170 11.96 -4.84 17.61
C TYR A 170 13.13 -4.96 18.60
N LYS A 171 14.22 -5.61 18.17
CA LYS A 171 15.43 -5.80 18.99
C LYS A 171 16.11 -4.47 19.30
N GLU A 172 16.35 -3.66 18.27
CA GLU A 172 16.98 -2.36 18.35
C GLU A 172 15.98 -1.30 17.91
N ASN A 173 15.24 -0.77 18.88
CA ASN A 173 14.10 0.11 18.65
C ASN A 173 14.50 1.57 18.36
N SER A 174 15.37 1.75 17.37
CA SER A 174 15.83 3.04 16.87
C SER A 174 14.96 3.53 15.70
N ALA A 175 14.83 4.86 15.56
CA ALA A 175 14.16 5.49 14.43
C ALA A 175 14.68 4.96 13.07
N ALA A 176 15.99 4.74 12.95
CA ALA A 176 16.62 4.23 11.73
C ALA A 176 16.15 2.81 11.37
N ASN A 177 16.04 1.90 12.34
CA ASN A 177 15.57 0.54 12.08
C ASN A 177 14.06 0.49 11.80
N ILE A 178 13.28 1.35 12.46
CA ILE A 178 11.84 1.50 12.19
C ILE A 178 11.61 2.00 10.76
N LYS A 179 12.34 3.04 10.33
CA LYS A 179 12.27 3.54 8.94
C LYS A 179 12.61 2.45 7.91
N LYS A 180 13.66 1.65 8.17
CA LYS A 180 14.00 0.50 7.31
C LYS A 180 12.88 -0.53 7.25
N ALA A 181 12.19 -0.79 8.36
CA ALA A 181 11.05 -1.70 8.39
C ALA A 181 9.85 -1.18 7.60
N VAL A 182 9.57 0.13 7.65
CA VAL A 182 8.51 0.75 6.83
C VAL A 182 8.86 0.71 5.35
N MET A 183 10.08 1.14 4.97
CA MET A 183 10.53 1.07 3.58
C MET A 183 10.44 -0.37 3.03
N ALA A 184 10.88 -1.36 3.79
CA ALA A 184 10.80 -2.75 3.40
C ALA A 184 9.34 -3.21 3.24
N GLY A 185 8.44 -2.81 4.14
CA GLY A 185 7.00 -3.07 4.02
C GLY A 185 6.41 -2.45 2.75
N VAL A 186 6.70 -1.19 2.47
CA VAL A 186 6.20 -0.49 1.27
C VAL A 186 6.69 -1.19 -0.01
N ILE A 187 7.97 -1.55 -0.09
CA ILE A 187 8.54 -2.22 -1.26
C ILE A 187 8.01 -3.66 -1.41
N SER A 188 7.76 -4.35 -0.29
CA SER A 188 7.24 -5.72 -0.28
C SER A 188 5.76 -5.81 -0.69
N LEU A 189 5.06 -4.68 -0.80
CA LEU A 189 3.71 -4.62 -1.37
C LEU A 189 3.69 -5.22 -2.79
N ILE A 190 4.75 -5.04 -3.57
CA ILE A 190 4.89 -5.65 -4.90
C ILE A 190 4.87 -7.18 -4.83
N VAL A 191 5.52 -7.76 -3.82
CA VAL A 191 5.53 -9.22 -3.61
C VAL A 191 4.17 -9.70 -3.12
N LEU A 192 3.47 -8.91 -2.29
CA LEU A 192 2.08 -9.18 -1.92
C LEU A 192 1.17 -9.21 -3.15
N ASP A 193 1.27 -8.22 -4.04
CA ASP A 193 0.49 -8.18 -5.28
C ASP A 193 0.82 -9.35 -6.20
N ALA A 194 2.09 -9.76 -6.31
CA ALA A 194 2.49 -10.95 -7.06
C ALA A 194 1.90 -12.25 -6.47
N SER A 195 1.87 -12.38 -5.14
CA SER A 195 1.25 -13.54 -4.45
C SER A 195 -0.27 -13.58 -4.62
N LEU A 196 -0.94 -12.43 -4.74
CA LEU A 196 -2.36 -12.40 -5.08
C LEU A 196 -2.58 -12.70 -6.57
N ALA A 197 -1.77 -12.13 -7.46
CA ALA A 197 -1.88 -12.34 -8.90
C ALA A 197 -1.73 -13.82 -9.28
N ILE A 198 -0.78 -14.54 -8.69
CA ILE A 198 -0.62 -15.99 -8.98
C ILE A 198 -1.82 -16.83 -8.54
N SER A 199 -2.68 -16.30 -7.65
CA SER A 199 -3.90 -16.97 -7.20
C SER A 199 -5.05 -16.82 -8.21
N PHE A 200 -5.05 -15.79 -9.05
CA PHE A 200 -6.21 -15.46 -9.90
C PHE A 200 -5.88 -15.25 -11.38
N ALA A 201 -4.61 -15.23 -11.73
CA ALA A 201 -4.14 -14.94 -13.08
C ALA A 201 -3.04 -15.92 -13.52
N PRO A 202 -2.85 -16.08 -14.84
CA PRO A 202 -1.74 -16.85 -15.38
C PRO A 202 -0.39 -16.44 -14.78
N LEU A 203 0.49 -17.42 -14.58
CA LEU A 203 1.78 -17.27 -13.93
C LEU A 203 2.60 -16.05 -14.40
N TRP A 204 2.58 -15.76 -15.69
CA TRP A 204 3.39 -14.69 -16.26
C TRP A 204 3.02 -13.30 -15.71
N TYR A 205 1.76 -13.04 -15.34
CA TYR A 205 1.38 -11.79 -14.67
C TYR A 205 2.07 -11.64 -13.32
N ALA A 206 2.08 -12.70 -12.52
CA ALA A 206 2.71 -12.69 -11.20
C ALA A 206 4.23 -12.50 -11.29
N ILE A 207 4.87 -13.11 -12.29
CA ILE A 207 6.31 -12.92 -12.56
C ILE A 207 6.59 -11.47 -12.99
N LEU A 208 5.78 -10.90 -13.90
CA LEU A 208 5.96 -9.50 -14.33
C LEU A 208 5.82 -8.53 -13.16
N ILE A 209 4.84 -8.73 -12.28
CA ILE A 209 4.68 -7.94 -11.06
C ILE A 209 5.91 -8.10 -10.16
N LEU A 210 6.37 -9.34 -9.94
CA LEU A 210 7.54 -9.61 -9.11
C LEU A 210 8.83 -8.96 -9.66
N LEU A 211 8.99 -8.87 -10.98
CA LEU A 211 10.14 -8.21 -11.60
C LEU A 211 10.17 -6.68 -11.36
N LEU A 212 9.05 -6.07 -10.96
CA LEU A 212 9.02 -4.66 -10.51
C LEU A 212 9.70 -4.48 -9.15
N TRP A 213 9.86 -5.54 -8.36
CA TRP A 213 10.48 -5.46 -7.04
C TRP A 213 11.96 -5.03 -7.07
N PRO A 214 12.87 -5.65 -7.85
CA PRO A 214 14.26 -5.17 -7.95
C PRO A 214 14.34 -3.76 -8.57
N LEU A 215 13.45 -3.45 -9.52
CA LEU A 215 13.36 -2.11 -10.11
C LEU A 215 12.97 -1.06 -9.05
N ALA A 216 12.00 -1.37 -8.19
CA ALA A 216 11.59 -0.50 -7.10
C ALA A 216 12.72 -0.26 -6.09
N ILE A 217 13.53 -1.28 -5.79
CA ILE A 217 14.72 -1.14 -4.94
C ILE A 217 15.73 -0.18 -5.59
N LEU A 218 15.97 -0.29 -6.90
CA LEU A 218 16.89 0.59 -7.62
C LEU A 218 16.39 2.05 -7.58
N LEU A 219 15.11 2.27 -7.88
CA LEU A 219 14.48 3.59 -7.88
C LEU A 219 14.42 4.22 -6.49
N SER A 220 14.27 3.41 -5.43
CA SER A 220 14.27 3.88 -4.04
C SER A 220 15.60 4.50 -3.58
N LYS A 221 16.69 4.26 -4.32
CA LYS A 221 17.99 4.91 -4.07
C LYS A 221 18.06 6.32 -4.68
N ILE A 222 17.22 6.60 -5.67
CA ILE A 222 17.17 7.86 -6.42
C ILE A 222 16.10 8.78 -5.83
N PHE A 223 14.93 8.21 -5.50
CA PHE A 223 13.80 8.93 -4.94
C PHE A 223 13.65 8.64 -3.45
N ALA A 224 13.34 9.66 -2.66
CA ALA A 224 13.09 9.50 -1.24
C ALA A 224 11.86 8.61 -1.01
N VAL A 225 12.07 7.38 -0.58
CA VAL A 225 11.01 6.48 -0.10
C VAL A 225 10.85 6.75 1.40
N THR A 226 9.76 7.45 1.75
CA THR A 226 9.40 7.98 3.09
C THR A 226 10.35 9.02 3.67
#